data_AF-A0A7Y5GV13-F1
#
_entry.id   AF-A0A7Y5GV13-F1
#
_cell.length_a   1.000
_cell.length_b   1.000
_cell.length_c   1.000
_cell.angle_alpha   90.00
_cell.angle_beta   90.00
_cell.angle_gamma   90.00
#
_symmetry.space_group_name_H-M   'P 1'
#
loop_
_entity.id
_entity.type
_entity.pdbx_description
1 polymer ?
#
loop_
_entity_poly.entity_id
_entity_poly.type
_entity_poly.pdbx_seq_one_letter_code
_entity_poly.pdbx_strand_id
1 'polypeptide(L)'
;MGYKIPDKMSADALKTFCTKTISALKAHGTKITIPQTILDPWIEFRTKVRAHLSEREQLEEQATETRAVLEVTDTYWDANLGKCSSESYHVSGKKADNEPYRSLFGTIKAVEAKVMGPTQATLFGEQLIARANVINHEELKAPFNQFALINGELKTAGLNRDAKTLALELHTLKVKPLLNEAQDLLNKTEAQLLSLYPGNDTLIRSTLNPRED
;
A
#
# COMPACT_ATOMS: atom_id res chain seq x y z
N MET A 1 17.95 -34.49 10.10
CA MET A 1 17.75 -33.28 9.26
C MET A 1 16.60 -32.53 9.89
N GLY A 2 16.82 -31.31 10.40
CA GLY A 2 15.73 -30.49 10.94
C GLY A 2 14.87 -29.93 9.81
N TYR A 3 13.57 -29.77 10.04
CA TYR A 3 12.68 -29.13 9.09
C TYR A 3 12.99 -27.64 9.02
N LYS A 4 12.95 -27.06 7.81
CA LYS A 4 13.21 -25.63 7.60
C LYS A 4 12.07 -24.98 6.85
N ILE A 5 11.52 -23.91 7.41
CA ILE A 5 10.62 -22.98 6.72
C ILE A 5 11.42 -22.29 5.59
N PRO A 6 10.94 -22.33 4.34
CA PRO A 6 11.57 -21.61 3.24
C PRO A 6 11.65 -20.11 3.50
N ASP A 7 12.82 -19.51 3.29
CA ASP A 7 13.07 -18.08 3.58
C ASP A 7 12.22 -17.12 2.71
N LYS A 8 11.59 -17.63 1.64
CA LYS A 8 10.71 -16.88 0.73
C LYS A 8 9.24 -17.30 0.80
N MET A 9 8.85 -18.06 1.82
CA MET A 9 7.46 -18.48 2.00
C MET A 9 6.55 -17.26 2.21
N SER A 10 5.43 -17.20 1.49
CA SER A 10 4.44 -16.13 1.64
C SER A 10 3.65 -16.29 2.94
N ALA A 11 3.03 -15.22 3.43
CA ALA A 11 2.12 -15.28 4.59
C ALA A 11 0.92 -16.23 4.35
N ASP A 12 0.44 -16.33 3.11
CA ASP A 12 -0.62 -17.26 2.72
C ASP A 12 -0.15 -18.72 2.81
N ALA A 13 1.05 -19.02 2.29
CA ALA A 13 1.66 -20.35 2.42
C ALA A 13 1.92 -20.70 3.90
N LEU A 14 2.33 -19.71 4.71
CA LEU A 14 2.54 -19.87 6.14
C LEU A 14 1.23 -20.20 6.88
N LYS A 15 0.12 -19.52 6.55
CA LYS A 15 -1.22 -19.83 7.08
C LYS A 15 -1.64 -21.26 6.74
N THR A 16 -1.40 -21.69 5.50
CA THR A 16 -1.69 -23.06 5.06
C THR A 16 -0.86 -24.07 5.85
N PHE A 17 0.44 -23.82 5.99
CA PHE A 17 1.34 -24.66 6.78
C PHE A 17 0.85 -24.80 8.23
N CYS A 18 0.56 -23.70 8.93
CA CYS A 18 0.01 -23.74 10.29
C CYS A 18 -1.29 -24.55 10.37
N THR A 19 -2.17 -24.43 9.37
CA THR A 19 -3.43 -25.17 9.33
C THR A 19 -3.22 -26.67 9.14
N LYS A 20 -2.27 -27.07 8.29
CA LYS A 20 -1.85 -28.47 8.12
C LYS A 20 -1.28 -29.02 9.42
N THR A 21 -0.35 -28.31 10.06
CA THR A 21 0.26 -28.72 11.33
C THR A 21 -0.76 -28.87 12.46
N ILE A 22 -1.67 -27.90 12.65
CA ILE A 22 -2.76 -28.02 13.64
C ILE A 22 -3.64 -29.24 13.37
N SER A 23 -4.02 -29.45 12.11
CA SER A 23 -4.86 -30.57 11.72
C SER A 23 -4.17 -31.91 11.96
N ALA A 24 -2.88 -32.01 11.63
CA ALA A 24 -2.07 -33.19 11.89
C ALA A 24 -1.93 -33.47 13.40
N LEU A 25 -1.59 -32.46 14.21
CA LEU A 25 -1.52 -32.59 15.67
C LEU A 25 -2.85 -33.06 16.27
N LYS A 26 -3.99 -32.51 15.82
CA LYS A 26 -5.32 -32.95 16.25
C LYS A 26 -5.65 -34.37 15.81
N ALA A 27 -5.30 -34.73 14.57
CA ALA A 27 -5.52 -36.07 14.05
C ALA A 27 -4.71 -37.11 14.84
N HIS A 28 -3.43 -36.84 15.11
CA HIS A 28 -2.61 -37.66 16.00
C HIS A 28 -3.15 -37.68 17.42
N GLY A 29 -3.72 -36.56 17.90
CA GLY A 29 -4.45 -36.44 19.16
C GLY A 29 -5.57 -37.46 19.37
N THR A 30 -6.10 -38.05 18.30
CA THR A 30 -7.11 -39.13 18.37
C THR A 30 -6.51 -40.51 18.64
N LYS A 31 -5.20 -40.67 18.43
CA LYS A 31 -4.45 -41.93 18.56
C LYS A 31 -3.47 -41.90 19.73
N ILE A 32 -2.91 -40.73 20.03
CA ILE A 32 -1.91 -40.48 21.08
C ILE A 32 -2.21 -39.15 21.77
N THR A 33 -1.86 -39.00 23.04
CA THR A 33 -2.14 -37.78 23.81
C THR A 33 -1.19 -36.64 23.42
N ILE A 34 -1.63 -35.72 22.57
CA ILE A 34 -0.85 -34.50 22.29
C ILE A 34 -1.20 -33.44 23.34
N PRO A 35 -0.23 -32.96 24.15
CA PRO A 35 -0.49 -31.91 25.12
C PRO A 35 -0.94 -30.61 24.45
N GLN A 36 -1.87 -29.93 25.09
CA GLN A 36 -2.37 -28.65 24.58
C GLN A 36 -1.26 -27.59 24.51
N THR A 37 -0.22 -27.69 25.34
CA THR A 37 0.98 -26.86 25.31
C THR A 37 1.77 -26.95 23.99
N ILE A 38 1.56 -28.00 23.19
CA ILE A 38 2.10 -28.13 21.83
C ILE A 38 1.13 -27.49 20.81
N LEU A 39 -0.18 -27.67 21.00
CA LEU A 39 -1.21 -27.29 20.04
C LEU A 39 -1.57 -25.80 20.08
N ASP A 40 -1.75 -25.22 21.26
CA ASP A 40 -2.18 -23.83 21.45
C ASP A 40 -1.26 -22.81 20.78
N PRO A 41 0.09 -22.92 20.89
CA PRO A 41 0.99 -21.99 20.22
C PRO A 41 0.79 -21.93 18.70
N TRP A 42 0.45 -23.05 18.05
CA TRP A 42 0.14 -23.06 16.61
C TRP A 42 -1.19 -22.38 16.31
N ILE A 43 -2.21 -22.54 17.17
CA ILE A 43 -3.51 -21.88 17.02
C ILE A 43 -3.36 -20.36 17.16
N GLU A 44 -2.62 -19.90 18.18
CA GLU A 44 -2.30 -18.50 18.39
C GLU A 44 -1.51 -17.93 17.21
N PHE A 45 -0.47 -18.63 16.78
CA PHE A 45 0.35 -18.22 15.65
C PHE A 45 -0.45 -18.12 14.34
N ARG A 46 -1.33 -19.10 14.04
CA ARG A 46 -2.24 -19.01 12.89
C ARG A 46 -3.15 -17.78 12.97
N THR A 47 -3.60 -17.40 14.17
CA THR A 47 -4.43 -16.21 14.38
C THR A 47 -3.65 -14.93 14.08
N LYS A 48 -2.38 -14.86 14.51
CA LYS A 48 -1.48 -13.75 14.14
C LYS A 48 -1.28 -13.64 12.63
N VAL A 49 -1.04 -14.76 11.94
CA VAL A 49 -0.88 -14.77 10.47
C VAL A 49 -2.17 -14.31 9.76
N ARG A 50 -3.35 -14.71 10.26
CA ARG A 50 -4.64 -14.22 9.72
C ARG A 50 -4.81 -12.70 9.91
N ALA A 51 -4.46 -12.18 11.08
CA ALA A 51 -4.51 -10.74 11.34
C ALA A 51 -3.57 -9.97 10.39
N HIS A 52 -2.36 -10.48 10.17
CA HIS A 52 -1.40 -9.89 9.21
C HIS A 52 -1.94 -9.87 7.76
N LEU A 53 -2.59 -10.94 7.32
CA LEU A 53 -3.21 -11.00 5.99
C LEU A 53 -4.39 -10.01 5.86
N SER A 54 -5.22 -9.91 6.90
CA SER A 54 -6.34 -8.95 6.91
C SER A 54 -5.85 -7.50 6.92
N GLU A 55 -4.77 -7.19 7.65
CA GLU A 55 -4.13 -5.86 7.61
C GLU A 55 -3.58 -5.56 6.21
N ARG A 56 -3.02 -6.57 5.51
CA ARG A 56 -2.55 -6.39 4.12
C ARG A 56 -3.71 -6.05 3.18
N GLU A 57 -4.80 -6.80 3.24
CA GLU A 57 -5.99 -6.58 2.41
C GLU A 57 -6.56 -5.16 2.61
N GLN A 58 -6.68 -4.71 3.88
CA GLN A 58 -7.11 -3.33 4.18
C GLN A 58 -6.15 -2.27 3.62
N LEU A 59 -4.84 -2.51 3.65
CA LEU A 59 -3.86 -1.59 3.06
C LEU A 59 -3.94 -1.57 1.53
N GLU A 60 -4.20 -2.70 0.89
CA GLU A 60 -4.41 -2.82 -0.56
C GLU A 60 -5.67 -2.06 -1.02
N GLU A 61 -6.78 -2.20 -0.27
CA GLU A 61 -8.01 -1.43 -0.47
C GLU A 61 -7.73 0.08 -0.35
N GLN A 62 -7.10 0.52 0.73
CA GLN A 62 -6.78 1.94 0.94
C GLN A 62 -5.81 2.50 -0.12
N ALA A 63 -4.84 1.71 -0.58
CA ALA A 63 -3.94 2.10 -1.67
C ALA A 63 -4.71 2.28 -2.99
N THR A 64 -5.68 1.40 -3.25
CA THR A 64 -6.56 1.49 -4.42
C THR A 64 -7.46 2.72 -4.36
N GLU A 65 -8.09 2.96 -3.22
CA GLU A 65 -8.94 4.15 -3.00
C GLU A 65 -8.15 5.45 -3.18
N THR A 66 -6.99 5.57 -2.54
CA THR A 66 -6.16 6.80 -2.64
C THR A 66 -5.65 7.04 -4.05
N ARG A 67 -5.37 5.97 -4.83
CA ARG A 67 -5.07 6.09 -6.25
C ARG A 67 -6.27 6.61 -7.05
N ALA A 68 -7.46 6.07 -6.83
CA ALA A 68 -8.66 6.52 -7.52
C ALA A 68 -8.98 7.99 -7.21
N VAL A 69 -8.83 8.41 -5.95
CA VAL A 69 -8.97 9.82 -5.55
C VAL A 69 -7.97 10.69 -6.31
N LEU A 70 -6.70 10.28 -6.39
CA LEU A 70 -5.68 11.02 -7.14
C LEU A 70 -6.05 11.18 -8.63
N GLU A 71 -6.50 10.11 -9.29
CA GLU A 71 -6.90 10.13 -10.70
C GLU A 71 -8.11 11.07 -10.96
N VAL A 72 -9.08 11.06 -10.04
CA VAL A 72 -10.23 11.97 -10.10
C VAL A 72 -9.80 13.42 -9.88
N THR A 73 -8.99 13.69 -8.86
CA THR A 73 -8.49 15.03 -8.57
C THR A 73 -7.61 15.58 -9.69
N ASP A 74 -6.78 14.75 -10.32
CA ASP A 74 -5.97 15.10 -11.48
C ASP A 74 -6.84 15.55 -12.66
N THR A 75 -7.94 14.81 -12.92
CA THR A 75 -8.93 15.20 -13.94
C THR A 75 -9.56 16.57 -13.65
N TYR A 76 -9.92 16.84 -12.38
CA TYR A 76 -10.43 18.16 -11.98
C TYR A 76 -9.37 19.25 -12.07
N TRP A 77 -8.12 18.93 -11.76
CA TRP A 77 -7.00 19.85 -11.88
C TRP A 77 -6.79 20.28 -13.34
N ASP A 78 -6.78 19.32 -14.26
CA ASP A 78 -6.71 19.54 -15.71
C ASP A 78 -7.84 20.42 -16.25
N ALA A 79 -9.06 20.20 -15.77
CA ALA A 79 -10.22 21.00 -16.16
C ALA A 79 -10.08 22.44 -15.67
N ASN A 80 -9.70 22.65 -14.41
CA ASN A 80 -9.54 23.98 -13.82
C ASN A 80 -8.34 24.73 -14.39
N LEU A 81 -7.24 24.04 -14.70
CA LEU A 81 -6.11 24.64 -15.40
C LEU A 81 -6.52 25.12 -16.80
N GLY A 82 -7.29 24.29 -17.53
CA GLY A 82 -7.85 24.65 -18.83
C GLY A 82 -8.73 25.90 -18.75
N LYS A 83 -9.58 26.00 -17.71
CA LYS A 83 -10.41 27.17 -17.44
C LYS A 83 -9.56 28.42 -17.19
N CYS A 84 -8.58 28.34 -16.29
CA CYS A 84 -7.66 29.44 -15.99
C CYS A 84 -6.93 29.93 -17.24
N SER A 85 -6.46 29.00 -18.09
CA SER A 85 -5.82 29.34 -19.37
C SER A 85 -6.79 30.02 -20.34
N SER A 86 -8.00 29.49 -20.50
CA SER A 86 -9.00 30.05 -21.41
C SER A 86 -9.43 31.46 -20.98
N GLU A 87 -9.67 31.67 -19.68
CA GLU A 87 -10.07 32.98 -19.15
C GLU A 87 -8.90 33.97 -19.23
N SER A 88 -7.68 33.57 -18.88
CA SER A 88 -6.49 34.43 -19.06
C SER A 88 -6.31 34.85 -20.52
N TYR A 89 -6.57 33.93 -21.46
CA TYR A 89 -6.50 34.23 -22.90
C TYR A 89 -7.61 35.20 -23.32
N HIS A 90 -8.83 35.02 -22.80
CA HIS A 90 -9.94 35.92 -23.06
C HIS A 90 -9.64 37.35 -22.59
N VAL A 91 -9.20 37.49 -21.34
CA VAL A 91 -8.83 38.77 -20.72
C VAL A 91 -7.69 39.47 -21.47
N SER A 92 -6.73 38.70 -22.01
CA SER A 92 -5.64 39.23 -22.84
C SER A 92 -6.07 39.77 -24.21
N GLY A 93 -7.38 39.78 -24.50
CA GLY A 93 -7.93 40.15 -25.81
C GLY A 93 -7.72 39.07 -26.86
N LYS A 94 -7.66 37.80 -26.44
CA LYS A 94 -7.37 36.63 -27.29
C LYS A 94 -6.02 36.75 -28.02
N LYS A 95 -4.99 37.23 -27.33
CA LYS A 95 -3.63 37.33 -27.84
C LYS A 95 -2.66 36.74 -26.83
N ALA A 96 -2.00 35.64 -27.19
CA ALA A 96 -1.11 34.92 -26.28
C ALA A 96 0.08 35.76 -25.80
N ASP A 97 0.46 36.77 -26.59
CA ASP A 97 1.61 37.63 -26.32
C ASP A 97 1.25 38.80 -25.38
N ASN A 98 -0.04 38.97 -25.08
CA ASN A 98 -0.56 40.01 -24.20
C ASN A 98 -0.68 39.52 -22.76
N GLU A 99 -0.59 40.47 -21.82
CA GLU A 99 -0.93 40.21 -20.43
C GLU A 99 -2.45 40.06 -20.24
N PRO A 100 -2.92 39.24 -19.28
CA PRO A 100 -2.12 38.46 -18.31
C PRO A 100 -1.67 37.08 -18.82
N TYR A 101 -2.10 36.67 -20.02
CA TYR A 101 -1.84 35.33 -20.54
C TYR A 101 -0.34 35.04 -20.68
N ARG A 102 0.43 35.99 -21.22
CA ARG A 102 1.87 35.84 -21.41
C ARG A 102 2.59 35.50 -20.10
N SER A 103 2.33 36.23 -19.02
CA SER A 103 2.99 35.95 -17.73
C SER A 103 2.56 34.64 -17.08
N LEU A 104 1.32 34.22 -17.30
CA LEU A 104 0.76 33.01 -16.70
C LEU A 104 1.11 31.74 -17.49
N PHE A 105 0.91 31.75 -18.80
CA PHE A 105 0.98 30.57 -19.68
C PHE A 105 1.94 30.73 -20.87
N GLY A 106 2.73 31.81 -20.92
CA GLY A 106 3.68 32.04 -22.02
C GLY A 106 4.89 31.10 -22.02
N THR A 107 5.31 30.59 -20.86
CA THR A 107 6.44 29.65 -20.74
C THR A 107 6.00 28.20 -20.83
N ILE A 108 4.94 27.83 -20.10
CA ILE A 108 4.38 26.48 -20.07
C ILE A 108 2.91 26.63 -20.35
N LYS A 109 2.45 26.02 -21.43
CA LYS A 109 1.04 26.05 -21.82
C LYS A 109 0.25 25.07 -20.97
N ALA A 110 -1.04 25.33 -20.80
CA ALA A 110 -1.90 24.40 -20.06
C ALA A 110 -1.82 22.97 -20.60
N VAL A 111 -1.83 22.78 -21.93
CA VAL A 111 -1.72 21.45 -22.57
C VAL A 111 -0.43 20.72 -22.19
N GLU A 112 0.68 21.42 -22.02
CA GLU A 112 1.97 20.85 -21.63
C GLU A 112 2.00 20.50 -20.13
N ALA A 113 1.34 21.30 -19.30
CA ALA A 113 1.23 21.04 -17.87
C ALA A 113 0.31 19.85 -17.54
N LYS A 114 -0.69 19.55 -18.38
CA LYS A 114 -1.60 18.39 -18.20
C LYS A 114 -0.92 17.02 -18.30
N VAL A 115 0.26 16.95 -18.92
CA VAL A 115 1.02 15.68 -19.03
C VAL A 115 2.05 15.52 -17.91
N MET A 116 2.11 16.45 -16.96
CA MET A 116 3.02 16.38 -15.82
C MET A 116 2.53 15.36 -14.80
N GLY A 117 3.46 14.68 -14.12
CA GLY A 117 3.11 13.89 -12.95
C GLY A 117 2.63 14.79 -11.79
N PRO A 118 1.85 14.25 -10.82
CA PRO A 118 1.20 15.05 -9.77
C PRO A 118 2.14 15.97 -8.98
N THR A 119 3.37 15.53 -8.70
CA THR A 119 4.37 16.35 -8.00
C THR A 119 4.80 17.56 -8.83
N GLN A 120 5.03 17.39 -10.13
CA GLN A 120 5.39 18.50 -11.01
C GLN A 120 4.19 19.40 -11.28
N ALA A 121 3.01 18.82 -11.48
CA ALA A 121 1.75 19.55 -11.68
C ALA A 121 1.44 20.45 -10.48
N THR A 122 1.55 19.94 -9.25
CA THR A 122 1.30 20.71 -8.03
C THR A 122 2.28 21.86 -7.83
N LEU A 123 3.57 21.64 -8.10
CA LEU A 123 4.60 22.69 -8.06
C LEU A 123 4.37 23.76 -9.13
N PHE A 124 4.01 23.35 -10.35
CA PHE A 124 3.65 24.29 -11.40
C PHE A 124 2.40 25.10 -11.01
N GLY A 125 1.38 24.44 -10.48
CA GLY A 125 0.16 25.08 -10.00
C GLY A 125 0.44 26.12 -8.91
N GLU A 126 1.27 25.80 -7.92
CA GLU A 126 1.71 26.74 -6.88
C GLU A 126 2.38 27.99 -7.47
N GLN A 127 3.29 27.80 -8.43
CA GLN A 127 3.95 28.92 -9.12
C GLN A 127 2.96 29.75 -9.93
N LEU A 128 2.03 29.10 -10.62
CA LEU A 128 1.02 29.76 -11.44
C LEU A 128 0.06 30.60 -10.58
N ILE A 129 -0.40 30.05 -9.44
CA ILE A 129 -1.22 30.77 -8.46
C ILE A 129 -0.47 31.97 -7.90
N ALA A 130 0.82 31.81 -7.56
CA ALA A 130 1.64 32.92 -7.08
C ALA A 130 1.75 34.05 -8.12
N ARG A 131 1.95 33.72 -9.40
CA ARG A 131 1.96 34.71 -10.49
C ARG A 131 0.60 35.39 -10.67
N ALA A 132 -0.49 34.63 -10.61
CA ALA A 132 -1.84 35.18 -10.71
C ALA A 132 -2.15 36.17 -9.59
N ASN A 133 -1.70 35.88 -8.36
CA ASN A 133 -1.84 36.78 -7.21
C ASN A 133 -1.03 38.06 -7.37
N VAL A 134 0.15 38.01 -7.99
CA VAL A 134 0.97 39.21 -8.29
C VAL A 134 0.29 40.09 -9.34
N ILE A 135 -0.27 39.49 -10.38
CA ILE A 135 -1.01 40.20 -11.43
C ILE A 135 -2.30 40.83 -10.86
N ASN A 136 -2.96 40.14 -9.92
CA ASN A 136 -4.14 40.61 -9.19
C ASN A 136 -5.28 41.12 -10.10
N HIS A 137 -5.51 40.45 -11.24
CA HIS A 137 -6.58 40.83 -12.17
C HIS A 137 -7.95 40.39 -11.64
N GLU A 138 -8.91 41.31 -11.53
CA GLU A 138 -10.21 41.06 -10.87
C GLU A 138 -10.97 39.88 -11.49
N GLU A 139 -11.07 39.84 -12.82
CA GLU A 139 -11.78 38.79 -13.56
C GLU A 139 -11.15 37.40 -13.42
N LEU A 140 -9.88 37.32 -12.99
CA LEU A 140 -9.15 36.07 -12.81
C LEU A 140 -9.12 35.59 -11.35
N LYS A 141 -9.60 36.37 -10.38
CA LYS A 141 -9.57 35.96 -8.96
C LYS A 141 -10.38 34.69 -8.70
N ALA A 142 -11.63 34.66 -9.14
CA ALA A 142 -12.52 33.51 -8.93
C ALA A 142 -11.97 32.18 -9.50
N PRO A 143 -11.55 32.10 -10.77
CA PRO A 143 -11.00 30.85 -11.32
C PRO A 143 -9.70 30.42 -10.67
N PHE A 144 -8.80 31.36 -10.34
CA PHE A 144 -7.54 31.02 -9.67
C PHE A 144 -7.74 30.62 -8.21
N ASN A 145 -8.75 31.16 -7.51
CA ASN A 145 -9.13 30.68 -6.19
C ASN A 145 -9.62 29.24 -6.24
N GLN A 146 -10.47 28.90 -7.21
CA GLN A 146 -10.92 27.52 -7.41
C GLN A 146 -9.76 26.60 -7.77
N PHE A 147 -8.88 27.02 -8.69
CA PHE A 147 -7.71 26.26 -9.07
C PHE A 147 -6.75 26.04 -7.88
N ALA A 148 -6.60 27.03 -7.00
CA ALA A 148 -5.79 26.89 -5.78
C ALA A 148 -6.31 25.82 -4.82
N LEU A 149 -7.64 25.73 -4.65
CA LEU A 149 -8.26 24.67 -3.87
C LEU A 149 -7.95 23.28 -4.47
N ILE A 150 -8.21 23.10 -5.77
CA ILE A 150 -7.97 21.83 -6.45
C ILE A 150 -6.47 21.47 -6.48
N ASN A 151 -5.58 22.44 -6.60
CA ASN A 151 -4.13 22.21 -6.52
C ASN A 151 -3.71 21.70 -5.12
N GLY A 152 -4.32 22.24 -4.06
CA GLY A 152 -4.13 21.77 -2.69
C GLY A 152 -4.68 20.35 -2.48
N GLU A 153 -5.83 20.04 -3.06
CA GLU A 153 -6.39 18.69 -3.07
C GLU A 153 -5.48 17.70 -3.81
N LEU A 154 -4.97 18.06 -5.00
CA LEU A 154 -4.07 17.21 -5.78
C LEU A 154 -2.78 16.89 -5.01
N LYS A 155 -2.21 17.90 -4.35
CA LYS A 155 -1.05 17.73 -3.47
C LYS A 155 -1.32 16.76 -2.33
N THR A 156 -2.46 16.92 -1.67
CA THR A 156 -2.88 16.05 -0.55
C THR A 156 -3.13 14.62 -1.03
N ALA A 157 -3.82 14.45 -2.15
CA ALA A 157 -4.08 13.14 -2.76
C ALA A 157 -2.77 12.43 -3.14
N GLY A 158 -1.81 13.16 -3.73
CA GLY A 158 -0.49 12.63 -4.07
C GLY A 158 0.27 12.12 -2.83
N LEU A 159 0.33 12.93 -1.77
CA LEU A 159 0.97 12.54 -0.51
C LEU A 159 0.29 11.32 0.14
N ASN A 160 -1.04 11.26 0.11
CA ASN A 160 -1.78 10.13 0.65
C ASN A 160 -1.51 8.83 -0.13
N ARG A 161 -1.49 8.90 -1.46
CA ARG A 161 -1.15 7.76 -2.32
C ARG A 161 0.26 7.24 -2.00
N ASP A 162 1.23 8.13 -1.89
CA ASP A 162 2.62 7.75 -1.60
C ASP A 162 2.75 7.14 -0.19
N ALA A 163 2.08 7.73 0.80
CA ALA A 163 2.05 7.19 2.17
C ALA A 163 1.43 5.79 2.24
N LYS A 164 0.33 5.54 1.52
CA LYS A 164 -0.33 4.22 1.49
C LYS A 164 0.48 3.17 0.72
N THR A 165 1.11 3.57 -0.38
CA THR A 165 2.03 2.71 -1.13
C THR A 165 3.21 2.27 -0.24
N LEU A 166 3.83 3.23 0.45
CA LEU A 166 4.91 2.94 1.39
C LEU A 166 4.46 2.06 2.56
N ALA A 167 3.27 2.31 3.12
CA ALA A 167 2.72 1.48 4.19
C ALA A 167 2.56 0.01 3.76
N LEU A 168 2.07 -0.22 2.53
CA LEU A 168 1.94 -1.55 1.97
C LEU A 168 3.31 -2.23 1.76
N GLU A 169 4.27 -1.51 1.18
CA GLU A 169 5.65 -2.01 1.01
C GLU A 169 6.30 -2.38 2.35
N LEU A 170 6.19 -1.51 3.35
CA LEU A 170 6.71 -1.78 4.70
C LEU A 170 5.99 -2.97 5.36
N HIS A 171 4.71 -3.15 5.10
CA HIS A 171 3.96 -4.30 5.62
C HIS A 171 4.49 -5.63 5.07
N THR A 172 4.92 -5.68 3.81
CA THR A 172 5.54 -6.90 3.24
C THR A 172 6.81 -7.33 3.97
N LEU A 173 7.56 -6.38 4.54
CA LEU A 173 8.75 -6.67 5.35
C LEU A 173 8.41 -7.37 6.68
N LYS A 174 7.17 -7.19 7.18
CA LYS A 174 6.71 -7.83 8.43
C LYS A 174 6.50 -9.34 8.29
N VAL A 175 6.58 -9.92 7.07
CA VAL A 175 6.53 -11.37 6.87
C VAL A 175 7.76 -12.07 7.46
N LYS A 176 8.95 -11.45 7.38
CA LYS A 176 10.20 -12.08 7.85
C LYS A 176 10.18 -12.43 9.35
N PRO A 177 9.74 -11.54 10.26
CA PRO A 177 9.50 -11.91 11.65
C PRO A 177 8.56 -13.11 11.84
N LEU A 178 7.47 -13.20 11.06
CA LEU A 178 6.55 -14.34 11.13
C LEU A 178 7.24 -15.65 10.70
N LEU A 179 8.09 -15.61 9.67
CA LEU A 179 8.86 -16.79 9.24
C LEU A 179 9.82 -17.27 10.34
N ASN A 180 10.49 -16.34 11.04
CA ASN A 180 11.36 -16.68 12.16
C ASN A 180 10.58 -17.30 13.33
N GLU A 181 9.45 -16.69 13.72
CA GLU A 181 8.58 -17.22 14.79
C GLU A 181 8.04 -18.62 14.43
N ALA A 182 7.67 -18.84 13.17
CA ALA A 182 7.25 -20.15 12.69
C ALA A 182 8.37 -21.20 12.75
N GLN A 183 9.60 -20.82 12.38
CA GLN A 183 10.75 -21.72 12.47
C GLN A 183 11.05 -22.09 13.93
N ASP A 184 11.00 -21.13 14.84
CA ASP A 184 11.19 -21.38 16.27
C ASP A 184 10.10 -22.29 16.83
N LEU A 185 8.85 -22.07 16.42
CA LEU A 185 7.72 -22.90 16.83
C LEU A 185 7.84 -24.33 16.29
N LEU A 186 8.30 -24.48 15.04
CA LEU A 186 8.62 -25.77 14.44
C LEU A 186 9.69 -26.50 15.25
N ASN A 187 10.80 -25.84 15.56
CA ASN A 187 11.92 -26.43 16.30
C ASN A 187 11.49 -26.86 17.71
N LYS A 188 10.70 -26.02 18.41
CA LYS A 188 10.15 -26.33 19.73
C LYS A 188 9.19 -27.52 19.68
N THR A 189 8.32 -27.55 18.67
CA THR A 189 7.35 -28.64 18.49
C THR A 189 8.06 -29.96 18.20
N GLU A 190 9.07 -29.94 17.32
CA GLU A 190 9.89 -31.12 17.01
C GLU A 190 10.56 -31.67 18.29
N ALA A 191 11.21 -30.81 19.07
CA ALA A 191 11.85 -31.20 20.33
C ALA A 191 10.86 -31.78 21.35
N GLN A 192 9.69 -31.16 21.51
CA GLN A 192 8.66 -31.64 22.43
C GLN A 192 8.08 -32.98 22.00
N LEU A 193 7.79 -33.16 20.71
CA LEU A 193 7.27 -34.42 20.17
C LEU A 193 8.30 -35.56 20.27
N LEU A 194 9.59 -35.29 19.98
CA LEU A 194 10.66 -36.28 20.15
C LEU A 194 10.84 -36.71 21.60
N SER A 195 10.69 -35.77 22.54
CA SER A 195 10.80 -36.04 23.98
C SER A 195 9.64 -36.92 24.48
N LEU A 196 8.41 -36.63 24.03
CA LEU A 196 7.22 -37.37 24.43
C LEU A 196 7.09 -38.72 23.71
N TYR A 197 7.57 -38.82 22.47
CA TYR A 197 7.44 -39.98 21.60
C TYR A 197 8.77 -40.36 20.92
N PRO A 198 9.76 -40.85 21.70
CA PRO A 198 11.06 -41.20 21.15
C PRO A 198 10.97 -42.24 20.02
N GLY A 199 11.66 -42.01 18.91
CA GLY A 199 11.73 -42.92 17.76
C GLY A 199 10.52 -42.88 16.81
N ASN A 200 9.53 -42.01 17.05
CA ASN A 200 8.37 -41.86 16.18
C ASN A 200 8.59 -40.79 15.09
N ASP A 201 9.54 -41.02 14.20
CA ASP A 201 9.88 -40.09 13.11
C ASP A 201 8.70 -39.83 12.15
N THR A 202 7.80 -40.80 12.03
CA THR A 202 6.59 -40.70 11.20
C THR A 202 5.63 -39.64 11.73
N LEU A 203 5.48 -39.52 13.06
CA LEU A 203 4.68 -38.48 13.71
C LEU A 203 5.19 -37.09 13.32
N ILE A 204 6.51 -36.89 13.38
CA ILE A 204 7.14 -35.60 13.08
C ILE A 204 7.02 -35.29 11.59
N ARG A 205 7.32 -36.25 10.72
CA ARG A 205 7.19 -36.12 9.25
C ARG A 205 5.79 -35.72 8.82
N SER A 206 4.78 -36.42 9.33
CA SER A 206 3.37 -36.17 8.97
C SER A 206 2.78 -34.89 9.57
N THR A 207 3.51 -34.22 10.47
CA THR A 207 3.02 -33.04 11.20
C THR A 207 3.75 -31.75 10.86
N LEU A 208 5.07 -31.81 10.66
CA LEU A 208 5.95 -30.63 10.59
C LEU A 208 6.62 -30.44 9.23
N ASN A 209 6.17 -31.12 8.16
CA ASN A 209 6.76 -30.95 6.82
C ASN A 209 6.28 -29.67 6.12
N PRO A 210 7.13 -28.65 5.92
CA PRO A 210 6.73 -27.39 5.31
C PRO A 210 6.88 -27.38 3.77
N ARG A 211 7.28 -28.50 3.16
CA ARG A 211 7.65 -28.59 1.72
C ARG A 211 6.72 -29.47 0.87
N GLU A 212 5.57 -29.88 1.40
CA GLU A 212 4.72 -30.87 0.74
C GLU A 212 3.76 -30.33 -0.33
N ASP A 213 3.88 -29.05 -0.70
CA ASP A 213 3.27 -28.48 -1.92
C ASP A 213 4.34 -27.74 -2.77
#